data_AF-A0AAD4QGA4-F1
#
_entry.id   AF-A0AAD4QGA4-F1
#
_cell.length_a   1.000
_cell.length_b   1.000
_cell.length_c   1.000
_cell.angle_alpha   90.00
_cell.angle_beta   90.00
_cell.angle_gamma   90.00
#
_symmetry.space_group_name_H-M   'P 1'
#
loop_
_entity.id
_entity.type
_entity.pdbx_description
1 polymer ?
#
loop_
_entity_poly.entity_id
_entity_poly.type
_entity_poly.pdbx_seq_one_letter_code
_entity_poly.pdbx_strand_id
1 'polypeptide(L)'
;VKKAIDLLHGHGFVFGDFRTPNILINGENVMLIDFDWCGKAGESQYPVTINLDPRIGWPEGVGLDSVMEMEHDQLMLEQLRPPSLDR
;
A
#
# COMPACT_ATOMS: atom_id res chain seq x y z
N VAL A 1 -3.45 -7.07 8.97
CA VAL A 1 -3.04 -6.04 8.00
C VAL A 1 -4.12 -4.98 7.77
N LYS A 2 -5.34 -5.31 7.32
CA LYS A 2 -6.42 -4.34 7.05
C LYS A 2 -6.59 -3.25 8.12
N LYS A 3 -6.61 -3.61 9.40
CA LYS A 3 -6.72 -2.64 10.52
C LYS A 3 -5.64 -1.55 10.51
N ALA A 4 -4.41 -1.86 10.08
CA ALA A 4 -3.33 -0.88 9.99
C ALA A 4 -3.53 0.10 8.83
N ILE A 5 -4.02 -0.39 7.69
CA ILE A 5 -4.38 0.44 6.54
C ILE A 5 -5.58 1.33 6.87
N ASP A 6 -6.63 0.76 7.46
CA ASP A 6 -7.81 1.53 7.92
C ASP A 6 -7.40 2.64 8.90
N LEU A 7 -6.43 2.38 9.78
CA LEU A 7 -5.92 3.38 10.72
C LEU A 7 -5.19 4.53 10.01
N LEU A 8 -4.33 4.24 9.04
CA LEU A 8 -3.64 5.27 8.25
C LEU A 8 -4.63 6.13 7.46
N HIS A 9 -5.56 5.46 6.75
CA HIS A 9 -6.58 6.12 5.94
C HIS A 9 -7.50 6.99 6.79
N GLY A 10 -7.90 6.51 7.96
CA GLY A 10 -8.68 7.28 8.93
C GLY A 10 -7.99 8.57 9.43
N HIS A 11 -6.67 8.67 9.28
CA HIS A 11 -5.88 9.87 9.58
C HIS A 11 -5.42 10.64 8.34
N GLY A 12 -5.95 10.28 7.16
CA GLY A 12 -5.65 10.95 5.88
C GLY A 12 -4.29 10.58 5.28
N PHE A 13 -3.73 9.43 5.65
CA PHE A 13 -2.44 8.95 5.12
C PHE A 13 -2.62 7.77 4.19
N VAL A 14 -1.76 7.66 3.19
CA VAL A 14 -1.57 6.52 2.28
C VAL A 14 -0.22 5.90 2.63
N PHE A 15 -0.16 4.58 2.78
CA PHE A 15 1.09 3.88 3.05
C PHE A 15 2.03 3.91 1.84
N GLY A 16 1.48 3.79 0.64
CA GLY A 16 2.18 4.02 -0.62
C GLY A 16 2.87 2.76 -1.13
N ASP A 17 3.80 2.19 -0.36
CA ASP A 17 4.51 0.95 -0.72
C ASP A 17 3.90 -0.31 -0.08
N PHE A 18 2.57 -0.44 -0.16
CA PHE A 18 1.87 -1.52 0.52
C PHE A 18 2.01 -2.86 -0.22
N ARG A 19 2.98 -3.68 0.18
CA ARG A 19 3.31 -4.97 -0.45
C ARG A 19 3.82 -5.99 0.56
N THR A 20 3.82 -7.26 0.18
CA THR A 20 4.31 -8.39 1.01
C THR A 20 5.69 -8.13 1.65
N PRO A 21 6.70 -7.57 0.96
CA PRO A 21 8.00 -7.29 1.58
C PRO A 21 7.95 -6.30 2.75
N ASN A 22 6.94 -5.41 2.77
CA ASN A 22 6.78 -4.36 3.79
C ASN A 22 5.78 -4.77 4.88
N ILE A 23 5.45 -6.06 4.96
CA ILE A 23 4.60 -6.66 6.00
C ILE A 23 5.44 -7.65 6.80
N LEU A 24 5.63 -7.35 8.09
CA LEU A 24 6.33 -8.22 9.02
C LEU A 24 5.34 -8.99 9.88
N ILE A 25 5.53 -10.30 9.98
CA ILE A 25 4.78 -11.19 10.88
C ILE A 25 5.70 -11.56 12.04
N ASN A 26 5.28 -11.25 13.26
CA ASN A 26 6.00 -11.58 14.49
C ASN A 26 5.05 -12.32 15.45
N GLY A 27 5.02 -13.65 15.34
CA GLY A 27 4.03 -14.49 16.01
C GLY A 27 2.62 -14.16 15.52
N GLU A 28 1.75 -13.76 16.44
CA GLU A 28 0.38 -13.32 16.13
C GLU A 28 0.29 -11.84 15.71
N ASN A 29 1.39 -11.09 15.83
CA ASN A 29 1.42 -9.68 15.48
C ASN A 29 1.76 -9.49 14.01
N VAL A 30 1.12 -8.49 13.41
CA VAL A 30 1.40 -8.06 12.04
C VAL A 30 1.71 -6.57 12.05
N MET A 31 2.83 -6.20 11.44
CA MET A 31 3.34 -4.83 11.40
C MET A 31 3.58 -4.41 9.96
N LEU A 32 3.30 -3.15 9.65
CA LEU A 32 3.82 -2.50 8.45
C LEU A 32 5.19 -1.93 8.78
N ILE A 33 6.13 -2.04 7.85
CA ILE A 33 7.50 -1.52 7.97
C ILE A 33 7.86 -0.76 6.70
N ASP A 34 8.91 0.06 6.73
CA ASP A 34 9.31 0.92 5.60
C ASP A 34 8.24 1.97 5.25
N PHE A 35 8.28 3.08 5.99
CA PHE A 35 7.33 4.20 5.86
C PHE A 35 7.88 5.35 5.01
N ASP A 36 8.97 5.14 4.27
CA ASP A 36 9.65 6.22 3.55
C ASP A 36 8.76 6.87 2.47
N TRP A 37 7.73 6.17 1.99
CA TRP A 37 6.75 6.67 1.02
C TRP A 37 5.43 7.07 1.66
N CYS A 38 5.22 6.80 2.95
CA CYS A 38 3.96 7.09 3.61
C CYS A 38 3.70 8.60 3.63
N GLY A 39 2.53 9.01 3.14
CA GLY A 39 2.24 10.40 2.83
C GLY A 39 0.77 10.76 2.95
N LYS A 40 0.45 12.06 2.84
CA LYS A 40 -0.92 12.56 2.87
C LYS A 40 -1.64 12.24 1.55
N ALA A 41 -2.83 11.67 1.65
CA ALA A 41 -3.66 11.37 0.48
C ALA A 41 -3.98 12.66 -0.30
N GLY A 42 -3.83 12.64 -1.62
CA GLY A 42 -4.08 13.79 -2.48
C GLY A 42 -2.99 14.88 -2.45
N GLU A 43 -1.96 14.75 -1.61
CA GLU A 43 -0.89 15.73 -1.44
C GLU A 43 0.50 15.16 -1.70
N SER A 44 0.79 13.97 -1.15
CA SER A 44 2.08 13.29 -1.34
C SER A 44 2.14 12.58 -2.69
N GLN A 45 3.35 12.45 -3.24
CA GLN A 45 3.60 11.85 -4.54
C GLN A 45 4.54 10.64 -4.41
N TYR A 46 4.41 9.68 -5.30
CA TYR A 46 5.37 8.58 -5.44
C TYR A 46 6.72 9.09 -5.95
N PRO A 47 7.84 8.49 -5.52
CA PRO A 47 9.15 8.94 -5.97
C PRO A 47 9.31 8.73 -7.48
N VAL A 48 10.04 9.65 -8.13
CA VAL A 48 10.45 9.52 -9.55
C VAL A 48 11.38 8.33 -9.82
N THR A 49 11.78 7.61 -8.78
CA THR A 49 12.59 6.39 -8.87
C THR A 49 11.77 5.13 -8.62
N ILE A 50 10.42 5.22 -8.55
CA ILE A 50 9.55 4.06 -8.37
C ILE A 50 9.82 2.98 -9.43
N ASN A 51 9.94 1.74 -8.98
CA ASN A 51 10.07 0.60 -9.87
C ASN A 51 8.68 0.22 -10.42
N LEU A 52 8.48 0.41 -11.72
CA LEU A 52 7.23 0.11 -12.44
C LEU A 52 7.23 -1.25 -13.14
N ASP A 53 8.03 -2.20 -12.65
CA ASP A 53 7.98 -3.57 -13.16
C ASP A 53 6.54 -4.12 -13.08
N PRO A 54 5.96 -4.59 -14.19
CA PRO A 54 4.57 -5.03 -14.23
C PRO A 54 4.28 -6.21 -13.28
N ARG A 55 5.31 -6.95 -12.85
CA ARG A 55 5.17 -8.04 -11.87
C ARG A 55 4.85 -7.54 -10.46
N ILE A 56 5.07 -6.25 -10.18
CA ILE A 56 4.70 -5.65 -8.89
C ILE A 56 3.17 -5.47 -8.80
N GLY A 57 2.49 -5.33 -9.94
CA GLY A 57 1.03 -5.22 -9.98
C GLY A 57 0.50 -3.89 -9.42
N TRP A 58 1.25 -2.80 -9.59
CA TRP A 58 0.79 -1.48 -9.15
C TRP A 58 -0.60 -1.14 -9.73
N PRO A 59 -1.52 -0.57 -8.91
CA PRO A 59 -2.82 -0.11 -9.38
C PRO A 59 -2.70 0.99 -10.44
N GLU A 60 -3.77 1.18 -11.21
CA GLU A 60 -3.90 2.35 -12.06
C GLU A 60 -3.77 3.63 -11.23
N GLY A 61 -3.06 4.64 -11.75
CA GLY A 61 -2.76 5.89 -11.05
C GLY A 61 -1.44 5.90 -10.28
N VAL A 62 -0.86 4.73 -9.98
CA VAL A 62 0.49 4.64 -9.39
C VAL A 62 1.56 4.77 -10.48
N GLY A 63 2.47 5.72 -10.30
CA GLY A 63 3.45 6.07 -11.31
C GLY A 63 4.51 7.05 -10.81
N LEU A 64 5.43 7.41 -11.70
CA LEU A 64 6.46 8.39 -11.42
C LEU A 64 5.81 9.74 -11.09
N ASP A 65 6.14 10.31 -9.93
CA ASP A 65 5.63 11.62 -9.47
C ASP A 65 4.09 11.70 -9.38
N SER A 66 3.39 10.56 -9.40
CA SER A 66 1.93 10.57 -9.32
C SER A 66 1.45 10.76 -7.90
N VAL A 67 0.29 11.40 -7.75
CA VAL A 67 -0.32 11.67 -6.44
C VAL A 67 -0.77 10.36 -5.80
N MET A 68 -0.53 10.24 -4.50
CA MET A 68 -0.93 9.07 -3.71
C MET A 68 -2.41 9.17 -3.33
N GLU A 69 -3.16 8.13 -3.66
CA GLU A 69 -4.57 7.97 -3.32
C GLU A 69 -4.78 6.77 -2.41
N MET A 70 -5.76 6.85 -1.50
CA MET A 70 -6.07 5.74 -0.58
C MET A 70 -6.44 4.45 -1.32
N GLU A 71 -7.04 4.58 -2.50
CA GLU A 71 -7.44 3.46 -3.35
C GLU A 71 -6.23 2.62 -3.81
N HIS A 72 -5.04 3.23 -3.90
CA HIS A 72 -3.82 2.49 -4.24
C HIS A 72 -3.49 1.42 -3.18
N ASP A 73 -3.54 1.78 -1.88
CA ASP A 73 -3.34 0.80 -0.81
C ASP A 73 -4.45 -0.27 -0.78
N GLN A 74 -5.69 0.14 -1.08
CA GLN A 74 -6.85 -0.78 -1.07
C GLN A 74 -6.73 -1.86 -2.13
N LEU A 75 -6.38 -1.48 -3.36
CA LEU A 75 -6.20 -2.42 -4.46
C LEU A 75 -4.99 -3.34 -4.20
N MET A 76 -3.92 -2.82 -3.59
CA MET A 76 -2.80 -3.66 -3.16
C MET A 76 -3.18 -4.61 -2.00
N LEU A 77 -4.08 -4.21 -1.10
CA LEU A 77 -4.66 -5.09 -0.05
C LEU A 77 -5.54 -6.19 -0.63
N GLU A 78 -6.27 -5.92 -1.70
CA GLU A 78 -7.04 -6.94 -2.41
C GLU A 78 -6.14 -7.99 -3.06
N GLN A 79 -4.99 -7.58 -3.63
CA GLN A 79 -4.00 -8.48 -4.22
C GLN A 79 -3.35 -9.43 -3.21
N LEU A 80 -3.34 -9.09 -1.91
CA LEU A 80 -2.85 -9.99 -0.86
C LEU A 80 -3.86 -11.08 -0.49
N ARG A 81 -5.13 -10.96 -0.88
CA ARG A 81 -6.14 -11.97 -0.56
C ARG A 81 -5.88 -13.23 -1.39
N PRO A 82 -5.85 -14.42 -0.77
CA PRO A 82 -5.79 -15.65 -1.54
C PRO A 82 -7.04 -15.76 -2.43
N PRO A 83 -6.94 -16.35 -3.65
CA PRO A 83 -8.04 -16.47 -4.61
C PRO A 83 -9.29 -17.25 -4.16
N SER A 84 -9.41 -17.65 -2.89
CA SER A 84 -10.40 -18.62 -2.41
C SER A 84 -10.93 -18.34 -1.00
N LEU A 85 -11.23 -17.08 -0.69
CA LEU A 85 -12.02 -16.69 0.49
C LEU A 85 -13.25 -15.84 0.14
N ASP A 86 -13.85 -16.10 -1.04
CA ASP A 86 -15.27 -15.86 -1.26
C ASP A 86 -16.03 -17.11 -0.80
N ARG A 87 -16.44 -17.14 0.48
CA ARG A 87 -17.49 -18.01 1.01
C ARG A 87 -18.35 -17.23 1.98
#